data_AF-W4RS19-F1
#
_entry.id   AF-W4RS19-F1
#
_cell.length_a   1.000
_cell.length_b   1.000
_cell.length_c   1.000
_cell.angle_alpha   90.00
_cell.angle_beta   90.00
_cell.angle_gamma   90.00
#
_symmetry.space_group_name_H-M   'P 1'
#
loop_
_entity.id
_entity.type
_entity.pdbx_description
1 polymer ?
#
loop_
_entity_poly.entity_id
_entity_poly.type
_entity_poly.pdbx_seq_one_letter_code
_entity_poly.pdbx_strand_id
1 'polypeptide(L)'
;MVSLSIILATFGLYIGIAIYNTAKQTSDFYVASRGVPPIFNGMAIGADWMSAASFIGMAGTIMLLGYDGLAYIMAGQADICC
;
A
#
# COMPACT_ATOMS: atom_id res chain seq x y z
N MET A 1 -17.45 13.27 15.28
CA MET A 1 -16.66 14.43 14.84
C MET A 1 -15.19 14.06 14.58
N VAL A 2 -14.51 13.39 15.52
CA VAL A 2 -13.08 12.98 15.38
C VAL A 2 -12.79 12.09 14.15
N SER A 3 -13.69 11.17 13.80
CA SER A 3 -13.51 10.27 12.64
C SER A 3 -13.40 11.01 11.30
N LEU A 4 -14.24 12.02 11.08
CA LEU A 4 -14.18 12.85 9.87
C LEU A 4 -12.89 13.68 9.81
N SER A 5 -12.42 14.18 10.96
CA SER A 5 -11.16 14.93 11.05
C SER A 5 -9.96 14.08 10.60
N ILE A 6 -9.91 12.81 11.02
CA ILE A 6 -8.82 11.89 10.65
C ILE A 6 -8.87 11.55 9.16
N ILE A 7 -10.06 11.31 8.61
CA ILE A 7 -10.22 11.01 7.17
C ILE A 7 -9.77 12.20 6.33
N LEU A 8 -10.24 13.40 6.62
CA LEU A 8 -9.87 14.59 5.85
C LEU A 8 -8.38 14.92 5.99
N ALA A 9 -7.80 14.74 7.17
CA ALA A 9 -6.37 14.96 7.39
C ALA A 9 -5.50 13.97 6.60
N THR A 10 -5.85 12.68 6.59
CA THR A 10 -5.07 11.65 5.87
C THR A 10 -5.17 11.81 4.36
N PHE A 11 -6.37 12.07 3.82
CA PHE A 11 -6.54 12.37 2.39
C PHE A 11 -5.84 13.66 1.99
N GLY A 12 -5.98 14.73 2.78
CA GLY A 12 -5.31 16.01 2.52
C GLY A 12 -3.79 15.89 2.52
N LEU A 13 -3.24 15.12 3.47
CA LEU A 13 -1.82 14.82 3.52
C LEU A 13 -1.35 14.08 2.26
N TYR A 14 -2.07 13.03 1.85
CA TYR A 14 -1.70 12.24 0.67
C TYR A 14 -1.72 13.08 -0.61
N ILE A 15 -2.75 13.90 -0.80
CA ILE A 15 -2.86 14.82 -1.94
C ILE A 15 -1.76 15.88 -1.90
N GLY A 16 -1.45 16.43 -0.71
CA GLY A 16 -0.37 17.40 -0.54
C GLY A 16 1.00 16.85 -0.94
N ILE A 17 1.31 15.61 -0.52
CA ILE A 17 2.56 14.92 -0.90
C ILE A 17 2.60 14.66 -2.41
N ALA A 18 1.48 14.25 -3.02
CA ALA A 18 1.40 13.99 -4.45
C ALA A 18 1.68 15.25 -5.29
N ILE A 19 1.12 16.40 -4.90
CA ILE A 19 1.36 17.68 -5.58
C ILE A 19 2.82 18.12 -5.40
N TYR A 20 3.37 17.99 -4.19
CA TYR A 20 4.76 18.38 -3.90
C TYR A 20 5.79 17.54 -4.69
N ASN A 21 5.54 16.24 -4.85
CA ASN A 21 6.45 15.30 -5.51
C ASN A 21 6.11 15.06 -7.00
N THR A 22 5.46 16.01 -7.66
CA THR A 22 5.12 15.88 -9.09
C THR A 22 6.38 15.85 -9.96
N ALA A 23 6.54 14.80 -10.77
CA ALA A 23 7.64 14.65 -11.72
C ALA A 23 7.55 15.68 -12.86
N LYS A 24 8.67 16.34 -13.17
CA LYS A 24 8.74 17.43 -14.17
C LYS A 24 9.26 17.00 -15.55
N GLN A 25 9.91 15.83 -15.64
CA GLN A 25 10.54 15.30 -16.85
C GLN A 25 10.12 13.85 -17.10
N THR A 26 10.08 13.43 -18.37
CA THR A 26 9.68 12.07 -18.75
C THR A 26 10.65 11.00 -18.23
N SER A 27 11.94 11.30 -18.15
CA SER A 27 12.96 10.38 -17.59
C SER A 27 12.75 10.07 -16.11
N ASP A 28 12.26 11.04 -15.34
CA ASP A 28 11.99 10.86 -13.90
C ASP A 28 10.71 10.05 -13.67
N PHE A 29 9.74 10.15 -14.57
CA PHE A 29 8.49 9.37 -14.50
C PHE A 29 8.69 7.91 -14.92
N TYR A 30 9.48 7.64 -15.97
CA TYR A 30 9.64 6.28 -16.50
C TYR A 30 10.80 5.49 -15.89
N VAL A 31 11.87 6.15 -15.43
CA VAL A 31 13.12 5.47 -15.00
C VAL A 31 13.53 5.86 -13.58
N ALA A 32 12.72 6.66 -12.87
CA ALA A 32 12.99 7.15 -11.51
C ALA A 32 14.45 7.65 -11.32
N SER A 33 14.99 8.31 -12.35
CA SER A 33 16.38 8.79 -12.42
C SER A 33 17.47 7.73 -12.14
N ARG A 34 17.12 6.42 -12.15
CA ARG A 34 17.97 5.30 -11.71
C ARG A 34 18.54 5.47 -10.29
N GLY A 35 17.92 6.33 -9.48
CA GLY A 35 18.44 6.75 -8.17
C GLY A 35 17.78 6.07 -6.98
N VAL A 36 16.75 5.25 -7.19
CA VAL A 36 16.02 4.58 -6.09
C VAL A 36 16.81 3.34 -5.63
N PRO A 37 17.24 3.28 -4.36
CA PRO A 37 17.97 2.12 -3.87
C PRO A 37 17.03 0.91 -3.71
N PRO A 38 17.57 -0.33 -3.77
CA PRO A 38 16.77 -1.55 -3.81
C PRO A 38 15.77 -1.72 -2.67
N ILE A 39 16.10 -1.22 -1.48
CA ILE A 39 15.26 -1.33 -0.28
C ILE A 39 13.97 -0.50 -0.42
N PHE A 40 14.05 0.73 -0.96
CA PHE A 40 12.84 1.54 -1.18
C PHE A 40 11.97 0.98 -2.30
N ASN A 41 12.56 0.39 -3.34
CA ASN A 41 11.80 -0.33 -4.38
C ASN A 41 11.09 -1.57 -3.81
N GLY A 42 11.75 -2.36 -2.97
CA GLY A 42 11.12 -3.52 -2.32
C GLY A 42 9.97 -3.11 -1.39
N MET A 43 10.13 -2.01 -0.65
CA MET A 43 9.06 -1.46 0.18
C MET A 43 7.90 -0.90 -0.63
N ALA A 44 8.15 -0.29 -1.80
CA ALA A 44 7.10 0.20 -2.69
C ALA A 44 6.24 -0.96 -3.23
N ILE A 45 6.87 -2.03 -3.70
CA ILE A 45 6.16 -3.26 -4.12
C ILE A 45 5.37 -3.83 -2.94
N GLY A 46 5.98 -3.93 -1.76
CA GLY A 46 5.30 -4.38 -0.55
C GLY A 46 4.03 -3.58 -0.21
N ALA A 47 4.09 -2.25 -0.38
CA ALA A 47 2.97 -1.36 -0.14
C ALA A 47 1.86 -1.50 -1.21
N ASP A 48 2.22 -1.67 -2.48
CA ASP A 48 1.27 -1.77 -3.59
C ASP A 48 0.42 -3.06 -3.53
N TRP A 49 0.97 -4.15 -3.00
CA TRP A 49 0.21 -5.38 -2.76
C TRP A 49 -0.80 -5.25 -1.60
N MET A 50 -0.66 -4.26 -0.73
CA MET A 50 -1.50 -4.07 0.44
C MET A 50 -2.62 -3.06 0.17
N SER A 51 -3.77 -3.56 -0.30
CA SER A 51 -4.97 -2.74 -0.53
C SER A 51 -5.99 -2.82 0.62
N ALA A 52 -6.82 -1.78 0.78
CA ALA A 52 -7.94 -1.77 1.71
C ALA A 52 -8.94 -2.92 1.46
N ALA A 53 -9.12 -3.30 0.20
CA ALA A 53 -9.95 -4.44 -0.17
C ALA A 53 -9.39 -5.76 0.39
N SER A 54 -8.08 -5.95 0.30
CA SER A 54 -7.38 -7.11 0.88
C SER A 54 -7.53 -7.14 2.39
N PHE A 55 -7.44 -5.98 3.06
CA PHE A 55 -7.63 -5.87 4.52
C PHE A 55 -9.04 -6.26 4.98
N ILE A 56 -10.07 -5.74 4.30
CA ILE A 56 -11.46 -6.09 4.60
C ILE A 56 -11.73 -7.57 4.26
N GLY A 57 -11.15 -8.06 3.16
CA GLY A 57 -11.21 -9.46 2.77
C GLY A 57 -10.65 -10.40 3.84
N MET A 58 -9.48 -10.10 4.39
CA MET A 58 -8.90 -10.86 5.51
C MET A 58 -9.84 -10.92 6.72
N ALA A 59 -10.38 -9.77 7.14
CA ALA A 59 -11.29 -9.70 8.26
C ALA A 59 -12.55 -10.55 8.02
N GLY A 60 -13.09 -10.52 6.79
CA GLY A 60 -14.23 -11.35 6.39
C GLY A 60 -13.91 -12.85 6.37
N THR A 61 -12.75 -13.24 5.85
CA THR A 61 -12.33 -14.65 5.80
C THR A 61 -12.08 -15.21 7.20
N ILE A 62 -11.47 -14.45 8.11
CA ILE A 62 -11.27 -14.86 9.51
C ILE A 62 -12.61 -15.00 10.25
N MET A 63 -13.56 -14.10 9.98
CA MET A 63 -14.90 -14.18 10.56
C MET A 63 -15.64 -15.47 10.16
N LEU A 64 -15.37 -16.02 8.98
CA LEU A 64 -16.04 -17.21 8.45
C LEU A 64 -15.30 -18.52 8.76
N LEU A 65 -13.98 -18.53 8.64
CA LEU A 65 -13.14 -19.75 8.73
C LEU A 65 -12.33 -19.85 10.03
N GLY A 66 -12.34 -18.81 10.87
CA GLY A 66 -11.58 -18.80 12.12
C GLY A 66 -10.07 -18.86 11.90
N TYR A 67 -9.36 -19.51 12.84
CA TYR A 67 -7.89 -19.61 12.84
C TYR A 67 -7.33 -20.31 11.58
N ASP A 68 -8.08 -21.27 11.01
CA ASP A 68 -7.68 -21.97 9.78
C ASP A 68 -7.73 -21.06 8.53
N GLY A 69 -8.52 -19.98 8.58
CA GLY A 69 -8.56 -18.96 7.54
C GLY A 69 -7.26 -18.14 7.44
N LEU A 70 -6.42 -18.12 8.48
CA LEU A 70 -5.14 -17.41 8.50
C LEU A 70 -4.13 -18.01 7.52
N ALA A 71 -4.16 -19.33 7.31
CA ALA A 71 -3.28 -20.00 6.36
C ALA A 71 -3.57 -19.57 4.90
N TYR A 72 -4.84 -19.37 4.57
CA TYR A 72 -5.27 -18.88 3.25
C TYR A 72 -4.85 -17.42 3.01
N ILE A 73 -4.88 -16.61 4.06
CA ILE A 73 -4.49 -15.20 4.02
C ILE A 73 -2.97 -15.05 3.91
N MET A 74 -2.20 -15.80 4.71
CA MET A 74 -0.74 -15.79 4.61
C MET A 74 -0.27 -16.28 3.24
N ALA A 75 -0.91 -17.31 2.68
CA ALA A 75 -0.59 -17.80 1.34
C ALA A 75 -0.89 -16.80 0.21
N GLY A 76 -1.77 -15.81 0.43
CA GLY A 76 -2.07 -14.76 -0.56
C GLY A 76 -1.36 -13.42 -0.30
N GLN A 77 -0.63 -13.29 0.82
CA GLN A 77 0.08 -12.06 1.21
C GLN A 77 1.59 -12.24 1.43
N ALA A 78 2.07 -13.48 1.51
CA ALA A 78 3.48 -13.80 1.74
C ALA A 78 4.34 -13.81 0.46
N ASP A 79 3.75 -13.53 -0.71
CA ASP A 79 4.43 -13.69 -2.00
C ASP A 79 5.37 -12.52 -2.37
N ILE A 80 5.68 -11.63 -1.43
CA ILE A 80 6.61 -10.49 -1.61
C ILE A 80 8.07 -10.85 -1.33
N CYS A 81 8.39 -12.14 -1.15
CA CYS A 81 9.77 -12.59 -1.28
C CYS A 81 10.18 -12.75 -2.75
N CYS A 82 9.90 -11.73 -3.57
CA CYS A 82 10.56 -11.35 -4.82
C CYS A 82 10.07 -9.95 -5.25
#